data_AF-A0A2G6KBC4-F1
#
_entry.id   AF-A0A2G6KBC4-F1
#
_cell.length_a   1.000
_cell.length_b   1.000
_cell.length_c   1.000
_cell.angle_alpha   90.00
_cell.angle_beta   90.00
_cell.angle_gamma   90.00
#
_symmetry.space_group_name_H-M   'P 1'
#
loop_
_entity.id
_entity.type
_entity.pdbx_description
1 polymer ?
#
loop_
_entity_poly.entity_id
_entity_poly.type
_entity_poly.pdbx_seq_one_letter_code
_entity_poly.pdbx_strand_id
1 'polypeptide(L)'
;MKSDNPLHSSIHCRIFMKKLVPILFGSIFTLTAIGLFAAQTLTENQQTSDNMIKIGNFYMDKYEYPNIIGEYPVTDVTWSEAKAMCEAVGKRLCTDTEWVQACRGPQGLRYPYGPVYDGTMCNVESKVDAPQRIGETPKTCVSAYGVSDLNGNVWEWVGTSTEEGVLIRGGAWSSESCAECALKFWENFPNAKSDRAGFRCCK
;
A
#
# COMPACT_ATOMS: atom_id res chain seq x y z
N MET A 1 -19.77 -30.66 11.79
CA MET A 1 -19.18 -29.48 12.47
C MET A 1 -17.70 -29.78 12.69
N LYS A 2 -16.84 -29.34 11.76
CA LYS A 2 -15.39 -29.36 11.98
C LYS A 2 -15.04 -28.05 12.68
N SER A 3 -14.39 -28.19 13.82
CA SER A 3 -13.82 -27.11 14.62
C SER A 3 -12.63 -26.54 13.84
N ASP A 4 -12.79 -25.32 13.33
CA ASP A 4 -11.69 -24.59 12.69
C ASP A 4 -10.78 -24.03 13.78
N ASN A 5 -9.62 -24.66 13.93
CA ASN A 5 -8.55 -24.21 14.81
C ASN A 5 -7.80 -23.05 14.12
N PRO A 6 -7.81 -21.81 14.65
CA PRO A 6 -7.36 -20.59 13.96
C PRO A 6 -5.85 -20.50 13.70
N LEU A 7 -5.07 -21.51 14.12
CA LEU A 7 -3.61 -21.52 13.98
C LEU A 7 -3.10 -22.15 12.67
N HIS A 8 -3.95 -22.87 11.91
CA HIS A 8 -3.51 -23.63 10.72
C HIS A 8 -3.64 -22.88 9.38
N SER A 9 -4.17 -21.65 9.36
CA SER A 9 -4.23 -20.79 8.15
C SER A 9 -3.05 -19.80 8.04
N SER A 10 -2.00 -19.97 8.87
CA SER A 10 -1.07 -18.90 9.24
C SER A 10 0.16 -18.70 8.32
N ILE A 11 0.51 -19.63 7.42
CA ILE A 11 1.79 -19.53 6.67
C ILE A 11 1.67 -18.61 5.44
N HIS A 12 0.56 -18.68 4.70
CA HIS A 12 0.35 -17.88 3.47
C HIS A 12 -0.02 -16.42 3.74
N CYS A 13 -0.55 -16.11 4.94
CA CYS A 13 -0.86 -14.73 5.32
C CYS A 13 0.31 -13.95 5.96
N ARG A 14 1.52 -14.54 6.05
CA ARG A 14 2.65 -13.89 6.71
C ARG A 14 3.41 -12.97 5.76
N ILE A 15 3.70 -11.77 6.25
CA ILE A 15 4.62 -10.85 5.62
C ILE A 15 6.01 -11.11 6.20
N PHE A 16 6.99 -11.35 5.34
CA PHE A 16 8.39 -11.45 5.74
C PHE A 16 9.04 -10.07 5.66
N MET A 17 8.93 -9.30 6.75
CA MET A 17 9.61 -8.01 6.85
C MET A 17 11.11 -8.20 7.10
N LYS A 18 11.93 -7.46 6.35
CA LYS A 18 13.37 -7.39 6.59
C LYS A 18 13.61 -6.36 7.71
N LYS A 19 14.16 -6.82 8.85
CA LYS A 19 14.66 -5.90 9.88
C LYS A 19 15.97 -5.27 9.40
N LEU A 20 16.03 -3.95 9.37
CA LEU A 20 17.32 -3.27 9.30
C LEU A 20 18.04 -3.43 10.63
N VAL A 21 19.09 -4.24 10.66
CA VAL A 21 20.09 -4.21 11.74
C VAL A 21 20.99 -3.01 11.44
N PRO A 22 21.11 -2.02 12.34
CA PRO A 22 21.99 -0.89 12.10
C PRO A 22 23.44 -1.41 12.08
N ILE A 23 24.05 -1.42 10.89
CA ILE A 23 25.47 -1.66 10.78
C ILE A 23 26.14 -0.35 11.21
N LEU A 24 26.80 -0.38 12.37
CA LEU A 24 27.66 0.71 12.85
C LEU A 24 28.85 0.85 11.89
N PHE A 25 28.69 1.65 10.84
CA PHE A 25 29.81 2.08 10.02
C PHE A 25 30.43 3.35 10.59
N GLY A 26 31.71 3.22 10.95
CA GLY A 26 32.59 4.31 11.34
C GLY A 26 32.78 5.35 10.24
N SER A 27 33.20 6.52 10.69
CA SER A 27 33.11 7.82 10.05
C SER A 27 34.01 8.09 8.83
N ILE A 28 33.70 9.25 8.22
CA ILE A 28 34.52 10.22 7.44
C ILE A 28 34.56 10.02 5.92
N PHE A 29 33.86 10.92 5.21
CA PHE A 29 34.39 11.59 4.01
C PHE A 29 33.93 13.06 3.99
N THR A 30 34.85 13.95 3.65
CA THR A 30 34.72 15.41 3.64
C THR A 30 34.63 15.98 2.21
N LEU A 31 34.18 17.25 2.15
CA LEU A 31 34.27 18.27 1.10
C LEU A 31 33.22 18.32 -0.04
N THR A 32 32.25 19.23 0.20
CA THR A 32 31.83 20.39 -0.61
C THR A 32 31.78 20.32 -2.13
N ALA A 33 30.58 20.57 -2.67
CA ALA A 33 30.37 21.42 -3.84
C ALA A 33 29.04 22.19 -3.67
N ILE A 34 29.13 23.52 -3.57
CA ILE A 34 27.97 24.43 -3.59
C ILE A 34 27.60 24.64 -5.06
N GLY A 35 26.57 23.93 -5.52
CA GLY A 35 25.95 24.14 -6.82
C GLY A 35 24.73 25.04 -6.69
N LEU A 36 24.80 26.23 -7.28
CA LEU A 36 23.71 27.20 -7.36
C LEU A 36 22.65 26.67 -8.34
N PHE A 37 21.56 26.08 -7.84
CA PHE A 37 20.42 25.72 -8.69
C PHE A 37 19.42 26.88 -8.75
N ALA A 38 19.24 27.43 -9.95
CA ALA A 38 18.20 28.39 -10.23
C ALA A 38 16.82 27.75 -9.98
N ALA A 39 16.00 28.38 -9.14
CA ALA A 39 14.60 28.03 -8.96
C ALA A 39 13.86 28.35 -10.28
N GLN A 40 13.58 27.32 -11.07
CA GLN A 40 12.64 27.43 -12.18
C GLN A 40 11.24 27.36 -11.58
N THR A 41 10.49 28.45 -11.72
CA THR A 41 9.05 28.49 -11.48
C THR A 41 8.38 27.48 -12.40
N LEU A 42 7.86 26.39 -11.83
CA LEU A 42 6.98 25.47 -12.55
C LEU A 42 5.69 26.22 -12.85
N THR A 43 5.57 26.71 -14.08
CA THR A 43 4.35 27.25 -14.64
C THR A 43 3.34 26.12 -14.82
N GLU A 44 2.20 26.25 -14.13
CA GLU A 44 0.86 25.81 -14.55
C GLU A 44 0.83 24.80 -15.71
N ASN A 45 0.97 23.52 -15.38
CA ASN A 45 0.23 22.46 -16.02
C ASN A 45 -0.49 21.66 -14.92
N GLN A 46 -1.30 22.41 -14.18
CA GLN A 46 -2.14 21.95 -13.10
C GLN A 46 -3.44 21.46 -13.76
N GLN A 47 -3.77 20.17 -13.59
CA GLN A 47 -4.98 19.48 -14.07
C GLN A 47 -4.83 18.59 -15.33
N THR A 48 -4.10 17.48 -15.22
CA THR A 48 -4.60 16.18 -15.73
C THR A 48 -4.43 15.10 -14.67
N SER A 49 -5.53 14.80 -13.99
CA SER A 49 -5.78 13.65 -13.12
C SER A 49 -4.78 13.38 -11.98
N ASP A 50 -5.04 13.92 -10.79
CA ASP A 50 -4.45 13.40 -9.52
C ASP A 50 -4.91 11.95 -9.22
N ASN A 51 -5.63 11.31 -10.15
CA ASN A 51 -6.20 9.96 -10.07
C ASN A 51 -6.78 9.66 -8.68
N MET A 52 -7.40 10.64 -8.03
CA MET A 52 -8.02 10.45 -6.72
C MET A 52 -9.51 10.16 -6.87
N ILE A 53 -10.00 9.24 -6.06
CA ILE A 53 -11.40 8.86 -5.95
C ILE A 53 -11.98 9.53 -4.71
N LYS A 54 -13.11 10.22 -4.86
CA LYS A 54 -13.85 10.78 -3.72
C LYS A 54 -14.67 9.69 -3.05
N ILE A 55 -14.49 9.51 -1.74
CA ILE A 55 -15.17 8.49 -0.93
C ILE A 55 -15.75 9.18 0.30
N GLY A 56 -17.05 9.49 0.26
CA GLY A 56 -17.69 10.28 1.32
C GLY A 56 -17.01 11.64 1.51
N ASN A 57 -16.29 11.78 2.62
CA ASN A 57 -15.67 13.03 3.07
C ASN A 57 -14.16 13.13 2.81
N PHE A 58 -13.54 12.13 2.18
CA PHE A 58 -12.11 12.13 1.85
C PHE A 58 -11.87 11.77 0.39
N TYR A 59 -10.64 12.00 -0.07
CA TYR A 59 -10.15 11.50 -1.35
C TYR A 59 -9.06 10.46 -1.10
N MET A 60 -9.00 9.44 -1.95
CA MET A 60 -7.98 8.39 -1.93
C MET A 60 -7.39 8.22 -3.31
N ASP A 61 -6.09 7.99 -3.42
CA ASP A 61 -5.44 7.60 -4.65
C ASP A 61 -6.09 6.32 -5.22
N LYS A 62 -6.44 6.36 -6.51
CA LYS A 62 -7.07 5.24 -7.22
C LYS A 62 -6.16 4.00 -7.20
N TYR A 63 -4.86 4.21 -7.33
CA TYR A 63 -3.84 3.17 -7.31
C TYR A 63 -2.86 3.39 -6.16
N GLU A 64 -1.99 2.42 -5.94
CA GLU A 64 -0.84 2.52 -5.04
C GLU A 64 0.09 3.66 -5.47
N TYR A 65 0.84 4.23 -4.52
CA TYR A 65 1.81 5.28 -4.81
C TYR A 65 2.86 4.79 -5.83
N PRO A 66 3.17 5.55 -6.90
CA PRO A 66 2.94 7.00 -7.07
C PRO A 66 1.59 7.41 -7.70
N ASN A 67 0.63 6.50 -7.84
CA ASN A 67 -0.67 6.73 -8.48
C ASN A 67 -0.57 7.08 -9.99
N ILE A 68 0.42 6.48 -10.67
CA ILE A 68 0.74 6.70 -12.08
C ILE A 68 0.70 5.35 -12.81
N ILE A 69 -0.15 5.24 -13.83
CA ILE A 69 -0.28 4.01 -14.65
C ILE A 69 1.03 3.70 -15.37
N GLY A 70 1.41 2.42 -15.36
CA GLY A 70 2.63 1.92 -15.99
C GLY A 70 3.86 1.94 -15.07
N GLU A 71 3.82 2.67 -13.95
CA GLU A 71 4.86 2.60 -12.92
C GLU A 71 4.68 1.37 -12.03
N TYR A 72 5.73 0.94 -11.34
CA TYR A 72 5.60 -0.03 -10.26
C TYR A 72 5.16 0.67 -8.97
N PRO A 73 4.35 0.01 -8.11
CA PRO A 73 4.12 0.48 -6.75
C PRO A 73 5.45 0.66 -6.03
N VAL A 74 5.60 1.77 -5.29
CA VAL A 74 6.77 1.97 -4.44
C VAL A 74 6.69 1.01 -3.25
N THR A 75 7.71 0.17 -3.11
CA THR A 75 7.89 -0.81 -2.03
C THR A 75 9.26 -0.63 -1.35
N ASP A 76 9.61 -1.52 -0.41
CA ASP A 76 10.88 -1.44 0.34
C ASP A 76 11.07 -0.11 1.09
N VAL A 77 9.95 0.47 1.53
CA VAL A 77 9.89 1.66 2.37
C VAL A 77 9.32 1.32 3.74
N THR A 78 9.81 2.02 4.75
CA THR A 78 9.24 2.05 6.08
C THR A 78 7.93 2.83 6.10
N TRP A 79 7.12 2.65 7.14
CA TRP A 79 5.91 3.46 7.34
C TRP A 79 6.19 4.97 7.39
N SER A 80 7.29 5.37 8.04
CA SER A 80 7.64 6.79 8.17
C SER A 80 8.06 7.39 6.83
N GLU A 81 8.77 6.64 5.99
CA GLU A 81 9.09 7.04 4.61
C GLU A 81 7.82 7.15 3.75
N ALA A 82 6.93 6.16 3.80
CA ALA A 82 5.64 6.20 3.11
C ALA A 82 4.81 7.43 3.50
N LYS A 83 4.71 7.70 4.80
CA LYS A 83 4.04 8.90 5.33
C LYS A 83 4.68 10.18 4.79
N ALA A 84 6.00 10.29 4.85
CA ALA A 84 6.73 11.47 4.37
C ALA A 84 6.55 11.69 2.85
N MET A 85 6.49 10.61 2.05
CA MET A 85 6.24 10.69 0.62
C MET A 85 4.84 11.23 0.30
N CYS A 86 3.80 10.81 1.04
CA CYS A 86 2.47 11.39 0.89
C CYS A 86 2.45 12.88 1.29
N GLU A 87 3.11 13.25 2.39
CA GLU A 87 3.18 14.64 2.86
C GLU A 87 3.92 15.55 1.86
N ALA A 88 4.97 15.05 1.22
CA ALA A 88 5.74 15.77 0.21
C ALA A 88 4.91 16.18 -1.03
N VAL A 89 3.82 15.47 -1.31
CA VAL A 89 2.89 15.79 -2.42
C VAL A 89 1.59 16.44 -1.93
N GLY A 90 1.57 16.97 -0.70
CA GLY A 90 0.41 17.65 -0.13
C GLY A 90 -0.79 16.74 0.18
N LYS A 91 -0.51 15.46 0.41
CA LYS A 91 -1.47 14.43 0.84
C LYS A 91 -1.06 13.93 2.24
N ARG A 92 -1.65 12.83 2.68
CA ARG A 92 -1.29 12.08 3.89
C ARG A 92 -1.42 10.59 3.64
N LEU A 93 -0.85 9.78 4.51
CA LEU A 93 -1.15 8.35 4.50
C LEU A 93 -2.65 8.15 4.81
N CYS A 94 -3.28 7.20 4.12
CA CYS A 94 -4.67 6.85 4.40
C CYS A 94 -4.82 6.28 5.81
N THR A 95 -5.91 6.64 6.51
CA THR A 95 -6.23 6.00 7.78
C THR A 95 -6.71 4.57 7.55
N ASP A 96 -6.63 3.75 8.60
CA ASP A 96 -7.14 2.38 8.57
C ASP A 96 -8.61 2.30 8.16
N THR A 97 -9.45 3.18 8.71
CA THR A 97 -10.89 3.18 8.45
C THR A 97 -11.22 3.65 7.03
N GLU A 98 -10.51 4.65 6.52
CA GLU A 98 -10.66 5.11 5.12
C GLU A 98 -10.30 4.00 4.14
N TRP A 99 -9.20 3.29 4.39
CA TRP A 99 -8.76 2.16 3.58
C TRP A 99 -9.81 1.05 3.53
N VAL A 100 -10.32 0.65 4.70
CA VAL A 100 -11.35 -0.39 4.80
C VAL A 100 -12.65 0.05 4.12
N GLN A 101 -13.05 1.31 4.29
CA GLN A 101 -14.25 1.85 3.63
C GLN A 101 -14.08 1.80 2.10
N ALA A 102 -12.94 2.23 1.59
CA ALA A 102 -12.64 2.20 0.16
C ALA A 102 -12.67 0.78 -0.41
N CYS A 103 -12.16 -0.21 0.34
CA CYS A 103 -12.08 -1.60 -0.09
C CYS A 103 -13.45 -2.29 -0.04
N ARG A 104 -14.13 -2.22 1.11
CA ARG A 104 -15.41 -2.94 1.32
C ARG A 104 -16.56 -2.37 0.51
N GLY A 105 -16.47 -1.08 0.15
CA GLY A 105 -17.57 -0.39 -0.51
C GLY A 105 -18.81 -0.23 0.39
N PRO A 106 -19.89 0.36 -0.15
CA PRO A 106 -21.12 0.64 0.61
C PRO A 106 -21.85 -0.63 1.05
N GLN A 107 -21.62 -1.76 0.38
CA GLN A 107 -22.24 -3.05 0.71
C GLN A 107 -21.46 -3.84 1.76
N GLY A 108 -20.30 -3.34 2.22
CA GLY A 108 -19.52 -4.02 3.24
C GLY A 108 -18.95 -5.36 2.77
N LEU A 109 -18.48 -5.44 1.52
CA LEU A 109 -17.98 -6.68 0.92
C LEU A 109 -16.71 -7.20 1.61
N ARG A 110 -16.46 -8.51 1.49
CA ARG A 110 -15.26 -9.16 2.03
C ARG A 110 -14.01 -8.83 1.21
N TYR A 111 -14.17 -8.83 -0.10
CA TYR A 111 -13.20 -8.41 -1.11
C TYR A 111 -13.80 -7.24 -1.92
N PRO A 112 -13.00 -6.38 -2.59
CA PRO A 112 -13.51 -5.23 -3.33
C PRO A 112 -14.46 -5.62 -4.45
N TYR A 113 -14.29 -6.84 -4.96
CA TYR A 113 -15.06 -7.40 -6.07
C TYR A 113 -16.22 -8.32 -5.63
N GLY A 114 -16.35 -8.66 -4.34
CA GLY A 114 -17.42 -9.56 -3.90
C GLY A 114 -17.26 -10.22 -2.54
N PRO A 115 -18.23 -11.06 -2.14
CA PRO A 115 -18.21 -11.76 -0.86
C PRO A 115 -17.38 -13.06 -0.88
N VAL A 116 -17.11 -13.62 -2.06
CA VAL A 116 -16.41 -14.89 -2.26
C VAL A 116 -15.04 -14.63 -2.85
N TYR A 117 -14.03 -15.33 -2.36
CA TYR A 117 -12.67 -15.25 -2.87
C TYR A 117 -12.59 -15.78 -4.30
N ASP A 118 -11.87 -15.04 -5.15
CA ASP A 118 -11.48 -15.50 -6.48
C ASP A 118 -10.06 -14.97 -6.77
N GLY A 119 -9.09 -15.88 -6.82
CA GLY A 119 -7.67 -15.58 -7.03
C GLY A 119 -7.34 -14.97 -8.39
N THR A 120 -8.29 -14.93 -9.32
CA THR A 120 -8.13 -14.31 -10.64
C THR A 120 -8.54 -12.85 -10.67
N MET A 121 -9.27 -12.38 -9.65
CA MET A 121 -9.86 -11.04 -9.65
C MET A 121 -8.85 -9.94 -9.35
N CYS A 122 -7.75 -10.26 -8.68
CA CYS A 122 -6.66 -9.37 -8.29
C CYS A 122 -5.32 -10.07 -8.46
N ASN A 123 -4.22 -9.32 -8.41
CA ASN A 123 -2.87 -9.92 -8.36
C ASN A 123 -2.62 -10.48 -6.94
N VAL A 124 -3.13 -11.67 -6.61
CA VAL A 124 -3.01 -12.31 -5.27
C VAL A 124 -2.39 -13.70 -5.30
N GLU A 125 -2.39 -14.33 -6.49
CA GLU A 125 -1.77 -15.62 -6.81
C GLU A 125 -0.81 -15.46 -7.99
N SER A 126 0.14 -14.52 -7.87
CA SER A 126 1.05 -14.14 -8.95
C SER A 126 1.91 -15.29 -9.42
N LYS A 127 1.92 -15.53 -10.73
CA LYS A 127 2.76 -16.55 -11.37
C LYS A 127 4.22 -16.16 -11.50
N VAL A 128 4.55 -14.89 -11.26
CA VAL A 128 5.90 -14.31 -11.40
C VAL A 128 6.50 -13.89 -10.06
N ASP A 129 5.77 -14.13 -8.95
CA ASP A 129 6.16 -13.75 -7.58
C ASP A 129 6.64 -12.29 -7.46
N ALA A 130 5.93 -11.38 -8.10
CA ALA A 130 6.24 -9.95 -8.15
C ALA A 130 4.96 -9.09 -8.22
N PRO A 131 5.05 -7.79 -7.84
CA PRO A 131 3.97 -6.86 -8.11
C PRO A 131 3.86 -6.62 -9.63
N GLN A 132 2.66 -6.30 -10.07
CA GLN A 132 2.39 -5.83 -11.43
C GLN A 132 2.43 -4.30 -11.45
N ARG A 133 2.67 -3.74 -12.63
CA ARG A 133 2.64 -2.29 -12.82
C ARG A 133 1.23 -1.78 -12.56
N ILE A 134 1.17 -0.55 -12.06
CA ILE A 134 -0.08 0.15 -11.78
C ILE A 134 -0.94 0.18 -13.03
N GLY A 135 -2.18 -0.29 -12.90
CA GLY A 135 -3.13 -0.37 -14.00
C GLY A 135 -2.93 -1.56 -14.95
N GLU A 136 -1.94 -2.43 -14.73
CA GLU A 136 -1.78 -3.70 -15.47
C GLU A 136 -2.34 -4.92 -14.72
N THR A 137 -2.77 -4.73 -13.47
CA THR A 137 -3.54 -5.71 -12.70
C THR A 137 -4.87 -6.07 -13.36
N PRO A 138 -5.49 -7.22 -13.00
CA PRO A 138 -6.81 -7.57 -13.51
C PRO A 138 -7.80 -6.42 -13.33
N LYS A 139 -8.49 -6.02 -14.40
CA LYS A 139 -9.44 -4.87 -14.38
C LYS A 139 -10.63 -5.09 -13.45
N THR A 140 -10.80 -6.32 -12.97
CA THR A 140 -11.75 -6.76 -11.95
C THR A 140 -11.33 -6.37 -10.52
N CYS A 141 -10.07 -6.02 -10.29
CA CYS A 141 -9.54 -5.65 -8.97
C CYS A 141 -9.89 -4.21 -8.63
N VAL A 142 -11.18 -3.91 -8.62
CA VAL A 142 -11.71 -2.56 -8.44
C VAL A 142 -12.86 -2.60 -7.44
N SER A 143 -12.81 -1.73 -6.44
CA SER A 143 -13.89 -1.60 -5.45
C SER A 143 -15.10 -0.90 -6.03
N ALA A 144 -16.23 -0.98 -5.32
CA ALA A 144 -17.46 -0.26 -5.70
C ALA A 144 -17.29 1.27 -5.82
N TYR A 145 -16.25 1.85 -5.22
CA TYR A 145 -15.94 3.28 -5.35
C TYR A 145 -15.05 3.59 -6.56
N GLY A 146 -14.50 2.57 -7.23
CA GLY A 146 -13.59 2.74 -8.37
C GLY A 146 -12.10 2.77 -7.99
N VAL A 147 -11.76 2.47 -6.74
CA VAL A 147 -10.36 2.32 -6.29
C VAL A 147 -9.85 0.96 -6.71
N SER A 148 -8.66 0.93 -7.33
CA SER A 148 -8.04 -0.28 -7.85
C SER A 148 -7.02 -0.84 -6.87
N ASP A 149 -6.77 -2.15 -6.96
CA ASP A 149 -5.63 -2.82 -6.33
C ASP A 149 -5.56 -2.69 -4.80
N LEU A 150 -6.73 -2.56 -4.14
CA LEU A 150 -6.80 -2.61 -2.67
C LEU A 150 -6.60 -4.04 -2.14
N ASN A 151 -6.76 -5.07 -2.97
CA ASN A 151 -6.39 -6.43 -2.57
C ASN A 151 -5.31 -6.99 -3.49
N GLY A 152 -4.28 -7.56 -2.86
CA GLY A 152 -3.12 -8.07 -3.57
C GLY A 152 -2.22 -6.96 -4.10
N ASN A 153 -1.41 -7.34 -5.08
CA ASN A 153 -0.29 -6.57 -5.59
C ASN A 153 0.71 -6.26 -4.48
N VAL A 154 0.50 -5.25 -3.66
CA VAL A 154 1.34 -4.95 -2.48
C VAL A 154 0.48 -4.75 -1.25
N TRP A 155 0.99 -5.17 -0.10
CA TRP A 155 0.45 -4.75 1.18
C TRP A 155 0.59 -3.23 1.33
N GLU A 156 -0.35 -2.59 2.03
CA GLU A 156 -0.35 -1.14 2.16
C GLU A 156 -0.26 -0.67 3.61
N TRP A 157 0.74 0.16 3.89
CA TRP A 157 0.85 0.90 5.13
C TRP A 157 -0.35 1.83 5.32
N VAL A 158 -0.96 1.81 6.51
CA VAL A 158 -2.10 2.67 6.85
C VAL A 158 -1.99 3.24 8.26
N GLY A 159 -2.73 4.31 8.52
CA GLY A 159 -2.94 4.87 9.85
C GLY A 159 -1.69 5.49 10.47
N THR A 160 -1.62 5.42 11.78
CA THR A 160 -0.56 6.00 12.61
C THR A 160 0.28 4.91 13.27
N SER A 161 1.57 5.17 13.48
CA SER A 161 2.40 4.32 14.34
C SER A 161 1.95 4.43 15.80
N THR A 162 1.81 3.28 16.48
CA THR A 162 1.50 3.18 17.92
C THR A 162 2.57 2.33 18.63
N GLU A 163 2.42 2.12 19.95
CA GLU A 163 3.32 1.22 20.71
C GLU A 163 3.19 -0.24 20.25
N GLU A 164 2.01 -0.62 19.77
CA GLU A 164 1.73 -1.94 19.20
C GLU A 164 2.34 -2.15 17.81
N GLY A 165 2.80 -1.06 17.16
CA GLY A 165 3.40 -1.08 15.84
C GLY A 165 2.61 -0.26 14.82
N VAL A 166 2.66 -0.71 13.57
CA VAL A 166 2.01 -0.05 12.43
C VAL A 166 1.06 -1.03 11.75
N LEU A 167 -0.09 -0.52 11.30
CA LEU A 167 -1.06 -1.31 10.54
C LEU A 167 -0.70 -1.44 9.07
N ILE A 168 -0.96 -2.63 8.53
CA ILE A 168 -0.83 -2.93 7.12
C ILE A 168 -2.06 -3.73 6.62
N ARG A 169 -2.48 -3.47 5.38
CA ARG A 169 -3.75 -3.93 4.79
C ARG A 169 -3.57 -4.52 3.39
N GLY A 170 -4.57 -5.26 2.92
CA GLY A 170 -4.76 -5.55 1.50
C GLY A 170 -4.19 -6.85 0.96
N GLY A 171 -3.10 -7.37 1.50
CA GLY A 171 -2.41 -8.50 0.85
C GLY A 171 -1.46 -8.05 -0.23
N ALA A 172 -0.48 -8.89 -0.56
CA ALA A 172 0.39 -8.71 -1.73
C ALA A 172 0.11 -9.79 -2.79
N TRP A 173 0.92 -9.80 -3.83
CA TRP A 173 0.87 -10.71 -4.98
C TRP A 173 0.92 -12.21 -4.66
N SER A 174 1.15 -12.60 -3.41
CA SER A 174 1.21 -13.99 -2.95
C SER A 174 0.31 -14.25 -1.73
N SER A 175 -0.64 -13.36 -1.46
CA SER A 175 -1.45 -13.44 -0.24
C SER A 175 -2.70 -14.30 -0.38
N GLU A 176 -2.99 -14.81 -1.58
CA GLU A 176 -4.13 -15.70 -1.83
C GLU A 176 -5.42 -15.14 -1.20
N SER A 177 -6.18 -16.00 -0.50
CA SER A 177 -7.39 -15.64 0.24
C SER A 177 -7.16 -14.74 1.45
N CYS A 178 -5.91 -14.47 1.86
CA CYS A 178 -5.61 -13.52 2.94
C CYS A 178 -5.69 -12.06 2.49
N ALA A 179 -5.77 -11.79 1.18
CA ALA A 179 -5.98 -10.46 0.64
C ALA A 179 -7.46 -10.04 0.82
N GLU A 180 -7.88 -9.79 2.06
CA GLU A 180 -9.24 -9.39 2.42
C GLU A 180 -9.30 -7.94 2.89
N CYS A 181 -10.43 -7.26 2.65
CA CYS A 181 -10.59 -5.87 3.06
C CYS A 181 -10.55 -5.66 4.58
N ALA A 182 -11.06 -6.61 5.37
CA ALA A 182 -11.14 -6.46 6.83
C ALA A 182 -9.96 -7.08 7.60
N LEU A 183 -9.14 -7.91 6.94
CA LEU A 183 -7.98 -8.49 7.59
C LEU A 183 -6.97 -7.39 7.90
N LYS A 184 -6.41 -7.43 9.11
CA LYS A 184 -5.42 -6.47 9.59
C LYS A 184 -4.19 -7.22 10.07
N PHE A 185 -3.02 -6.72 9.72
CA PHE A 185 -1.76 -7.16 10.29
C PHE A 185 -1.10 -5.99 11.00
N TRP A 186 -0.48 -6.31 12.13
CA TRP A 186 0.37 -5.39 12.88
C TRP A 186 1.81 -5.72 12.58
N GLU A 187 2.56 -4.71 12.17
CA GLU A 187 4.00 -4.79 12.07
C GLU A 187 4.64 -4.05 13.24
N ASN A 188 5.29 -4.81 14.13
CA ASN A 188 5.79 -4.32 15.40
C ASN A 188 7.17 -3.66 15.28
N PHE A 189 7.74 -3.59 14.07
CA PHE A 189 9.02 -2.94 13.82
C PHE A 189 8.78 -1.66 12.97
N PRO A 190 8.82 -0.45 13.55
CA PRO A 190 8.54 0.79 12.81
C PRO A 190 9.53 1.07 11.66
N ASN A 191 10.72 0.44 11.72
CA ASN A 191 11.74 0.49 10.67
C ASN A 191 11.72 -0.76 9.76
N ALA A 192 10.67 -1.58 9.84
CA ALA A 192 10.48 -2.68 8.91
C ALA A 192 10.19 -2.14 7.51
N LYS A 193 10.70 -2.87 6.53
CA LYS A 193 10.33 -2.73 5.12
C LYS A 193 10.29 -4.09 4.46
N SER A 194 9.58 -4.14 3.34
CA SER A 194 9.49 -5.33 2.50
C SER A 194 9.24 -4.90 1.06
N ASP A 195 9.78 -5.68 0.14
CA ASP A 195 9.44 -5.69 -1.28
C ASP A 195 7.93 -5.92 -1.52
N ARG A 196 7.20 -6.45 -0.53
CA ARG A 196 5.76 -6.67 -0.54
C ARG A 196 4.95 -5.55 0.09
N ALA A 197 5.59 -4.53 0.68
CA ALA A 197 4.91 -3.46 1.43
C ALA A 197 5.11 -2.11 0.74
N GLY A 198 4.01 -1.55 0.26
CA GLY A 198 3.89 -0.20 -0.28
C GLY A 198 2.84 0.62 0.47
N PHE A 199 2.21 1.56 -0.22
CA PHE A 199 1.21 2.46 0.36
C PHE A 199 0.43 3.21 -0.72
N ARG A 200 -0.62 3.92 -0.31
CA ARG A 200 -1.30 4.93 -1.12
C ARG A 200 -1.67 6.15 -0.27
N CYS A 201 -1.91 7.29 -0.91
CA CYS A 201 -2.17 8.53 -0.21
C CYS A 201 -3.66 8.91 -0.21
N CYS A 202 -4.06 9.65 0.82
CA CYS A 202 -5.38 10.20 1.01
C CYS A 202 -5.31 11.71 1.24
N LYS A 203 -6.44 12.40 1.06
CA LYS A 203 -6.63 13.82 1.33
C LYS A 203 -7.96 14.03 2.05
#